data_AF-A0A1G5SLI7-F1
#
_entry.id   AF-A0A1G5SLI7-F1
#
_cell.length_a   1.000
_cell.length_b   1.000
_cell.length_c   1.000
_cell.angle_alpha   90.00
_cell.angle_beta   90.00
_cell.angle_gamma   90.00
#
_symmetry.space_group_name_H-M   'P 1'
#
loop_
_entity.id
_entity.type
_entity.pdbx_description
1 polymer ?
#
loop_
_entity_poly.entity_id
_entity_poly.type
_entity_poly.pdbx_seq_one_letter_code
_entity_poly.pdbx_strand_id
1 'polypeptide(L)' 'MPILFLSTESDAGIKQQAKAAGATGWITKPFKPEQLLAVVGKLVRA' A
#
# COMPACT_ATOMS: atom_id res chain seq x y z
N MET A 1 -7.12 12.43 -0.45
CA MET A 1 -6.94 11.62 0.77
C MET A 1 -6.14 10.38 0.38
N PRO A 2 -4.86 10.25 0.79
CA PRO A 2 -4.07 9.06 0.49
C PRO A 2 -4.60 7.86 1.28
N ILE A 3 -4.77 6.73 0.61
CA ILE A 3 -5.23 5.46 1.19
C ILE A 3 -4.15 4.41 0.95
N LEU A 4 -3.66 3.81 2.05
CA LEU A 4 -2.68 2.73 2.03
C LEU A 4 -3.36 1.42 2.40
N PHE A 5 -3.26 0.42 1.53
CA PHE A 5 -3.85 -0.90 1.74
C PHE A 5 -2.83 -1.91 2.29
N LEU A 6 -3.23 -2.67 3.31
CA LEU A 6 -2.41 -3.69 3.99
C LEU A 6 -2.97 -5.09 3.69
N SER A 7 -2.22 -5.94 2.99
CA SER A 7 -2.66 -7.31 2.65
C SER A 7 -1.67 -8.37 3.12
N THR A 8 -2.13 -9.58 3.45
CA THR A 8 -1.27 -10.77 3.69
C THR A 8 -0.98 -11.55 2.42
N GLU A 9 -1.75 -11.32 1.36
CA GLU A 9 -1.59 -11.99 0.08
C GLU A 9 -0.97 -11.02 -0.93
N SER A 10 0.13 -11.44 -1.55
CA SER A 10 0.85 -10.68 -2.59
C SER A 10 0.19 -10.78 -3.97
N ASP A 11 -1.07 -11.19 -4.03
CA ASP A 11 -1.77 -11.50 -5.27
C ASP A 11 -1.90 -10.25 -6.17
N ALA A 12 -1.53 -10.42 -7.43
CA ALA A 12 -1.53 -9.36 -8.44
C ALA A 12 -2.95 -8.83 -8.71
N GLY A 13 -3.96 -9.69 -8.59
CA GLY A 13 -5.36 -9.33 -8.80
C GLY A 13 -5.89 -8.33 -7.77
N ILE A 14 -5.58 -8.52 -6.49
CA ILE A 14 -6.05 -7.65 -5.39
C ILE A 14 -5.45 -6.25 -5.52
N LYS A 15 -4.20 -6.15 -5.97
CA LYS A 15 -3.53 -4.85 -6.18
C LYS A 15 -4.18 -4.04 -7.27
N GLN A 16 -4.63 -4.70 -8.34
CA GLN A 16 -5.28 -4.05 -9.47
C GLN A 16 -6.67 -3.53 -9.06
N GLN A 17 -7.41 -4.31 -8.27
CA GLN A 17 -8.68 -3.89 -7.67
C GLN A 17 -8.51 -2.75 -6.67
N ALA A 18 -7.50 -2.81 -5.80
CA ALA A 18 -7.20 -1.74 -4.85
C ALA A 18 -6.85 -0.43 -5.58
N LYS A 19 -6.05 -0.50 -6.65
CA LYS A 19 -5.74 0.66 -7.49
C LYS A 19 -7.00 1.23 -8.15
N ALA A 20 -7.88 0.37 -8.68
CA ALA A 20 -9.15 0.78 -9.27
C ALA A 20 -10.10 1.42 -8.23
N ALA A 21 -10.04 0.98 -6.98
CA ALA A 21 -10.79 1.54 -5.85
C ALA A 21 -10.19 2.85 -5.29
N GLY A 22 -9.09 3.36 -5.87
CA GLY A 22 -8.46 4.60 -5.44
C GLY A 22 -7.42 4.46 -4.33
N ALA A 23 -6.93 3.24 -4.06
CA ALA A 23 -5.79 3.05 -3.16
C ALA A 23 -4.53 3.65 -3.79
N THR A 24 -3.86 4.52 -3.04
CA THR A 24 -2.65 5.22 -3.48
C THR A 24 -1.38 4.40 -3.20
N GLY A 25 -1.46 3.37 -2.35
CA GLY A 25 -0.36 2.44 -2.10
C GLY A 25 -0.81 1.09 -1.53
N TRP A 26 0.06 0.08 -1.59
CA TRP A 26 -0.13 -1.20 -0.91
C TRP A 26 1.16 -1.62 -0.19
N ILE A 27 1.03 -2.33 0.94
CA ILE A 27 2.13 -3.05 1.60
C ILE A 27 1.68 -4.45 2.03
N THR A 28 2.56 -5.46 1.84
CA THR A 28 2.27 -6.86 2.17
C THR A 28 2.81 -7.24 3.55
N LYS A 29 2.05 -7.98 4.36
CA LYS A 29 2.49 -8.53 5.64
C LYS A 29 3.22 -9.87 5.47
N PRO A 30 4.19 -10.20 6.35
CA PRO A 30 4.78 -9.31 7.36
C PRO A 30 5.73 -8.29 6.71
N PHE A 31 5.72 -7.06 7.23
CA PHE A 31 6.62 -5.99 6.78
C PHE A 31 7.43 -5.45 7.95
N LYS A 32 8.55 -4.80 7.64
CA LYS A 32 9.34 -4.11 8.66
C LYS A 32 8.80 -2.69 8.90
N PRO A 33 8.88 -2.14 10.14
CA PRO A 33 8.38 -0.79 10.44
C PRO A 33 8.95 0.29 9.52
N GLU A 34 10.22 0.16 9.11
CA GLU A 34 10.88 1.14 8.24
C GLU A 34 10.27 1.15 6.83
N GLN A 35 9.77 0.01 6.35
CA GLN A 35 9.08 -0.08 5.05
C GLN A 35 7.76 0.69 5.08
N LEU A 36 7.02 0.64 6.18
CA LEU A 36 5.78 1.40 6.34
C LEU A 36 6.07 2.90 6.29
N LEU A 37 7.07 3.37 7.04
CA LEU A 37 7.46 4.79 7.08
C LEU A 37 7.90 5.29 5.70
N ALA A 38 8.65 4.48 4.94
CA ALA A 38 9.07 4.84 3.59
C ALA A 38 7.87 4.99 2.63
N VAL A 39 6.87 4.11 2.71
CA VAL A 39 5.68 4.17 1.87
C VAL A 39 4.80 5.35 2.25
N VAL A 40 4.57 5.59 3.54
CA VAL A 40 3.81 6.76 4.02
C VAL A 40 4.50 8.06 3.61
N GLY A 41 5.84 8.13 3.72
CA GLY A 41 6.62 9.28 3.28
C GLY A 41 6.49 9.58 1.78
N LYS A 42 6.31 8.55 0.94
CA LYS A 42 6.01 8.74 -0.49
C LYS A 42 4.60 9.25 -0.73
N LEU A 43 3.62 8.78 0.06
CA LEU A 43 2.21 9.15 -0.10
C LEU A 43 1.87 10.56 0.38
N VAL A 44 2.55 11.05 1.42
CA VAL A 44 2.30 12.39 1.99
C VAL A 44 3.02 13.50 1.22
N ARG A 45 4.07 13.18 0.47
CA ARG A 45 4.83 14.15 -0.35
C ARG A 45 4.24 14.37 -1.76
N ALA A 46 3.25 13.59 -2.15
CA ALA A 46 2.60 13.65 -3.46
C ALA A 46 1.41 14.62 -3.47
#